data_AF-A0A954G520-F1
#
_entry.id   AF-A0A954G520-F1
#
_cell.length_a   1.000
_cell.length_b   1.000
_cell.length_c   1.000
_cell.angle_alpha   90.00
_cell.angle_beta   90.00
_cell.angle_gamma   90.00
#
_symmetry.space_group_name_H-M   'P 1'
#
loop_
_entity.id
_entity.type
_entity.pdbx_description
1 polymer ?
#
loop_
_entity_poly.entity_id
_entity_poly.type
_entity_poly.pdbx_seq_one_letter_code
_entity_poly.pdbx_strand_id
1 'polypeptide(L)'
;MHRFDANLNSLFQEAEKQGFLTFQQVHTFLPDEGGDPALIEYIVVGLEERELDLIDDPNADIEDEEVAAVDSSANAHSDVAPGTDEDSDDASASIVEPETSLSSRDPIRMYLSQMGNIPLLSRSREIFLAKKIEITRKRFRRTVLESDFALKIAIDTLEKVFAGELPFERTLRTSDTEDATKDQIMGRMPFNIETLKALLQKNSDDFELIQSGELGKVEQREARKRMVVRRQKMATLCEELCLRTQRLQPVLKRIHQIAGRMREVQEQLEDYKQLRHKATDHRLLERELSELTSMVVESSEDFQTRSREIKRRFDDWTEAKQQLSGGNLRLVVSIAKKYRNRGLSFLDLIQEG
;
A
#
# COMPACT_ATOMS: atom_id res chain seq x y z
N MET A 1 -1.17 -21.86 13.24
CA MET A 1 0.20 -22.27 12.84
C MET A 1 0.13 -22.84 11.45
N HIS A 2 0.31 -22.00 10.45
CA HIS A 2 0.51 -22.48 9.08
C HIS A 2 1.80 -23.30 9.05
N ARG A 3 1.80 -24.46 8.41
CA ARG A 3 3.04 -25.21 8.13
C ARG A 3 3.78 -24.44 7.04
N PHE A 4 4.54 -23.43 7.45
CA PHE A 4 5.45 -22.73 6.54
C PHE A 4 6.49 -23.73 6.03
N ASP A 5 6.84 -23.64 4.75
CA ASP A 5 7.92 -24.43 4.17
C ASP A 5 9.22 -24.25 4.98
N ALA A 6 10.04 -25.31 5.06
CA ALA A 6 11.29 -25.28 5.82
C ALA A 6 12.19 -24.10 5.41
N ASN A 7 12.19 -23.75 4.11
CA ASN A 7 12.95 -22.65 3.54
C ASN A 7 12.42 -21.26 3.95
N LEU A 8 11.09 -21.13 4.11
CA LEU A 8 10.49 -19.87 4.55
C LEU A 8 10.75 -19.64 6.05
N ASN A 9 10.74 -20.71 6.86
CA ASN A 9 11.12 -20.63 8.26
C ASN A 9 12.60 -20.26 8.47
N SER A 10 13.52 -20.76 7.64
CA SER A 10 14.92 -20.33 7.71
C SER A 10 15.10 -18.86 7.37
N LEU A 11 14.36 -18.36 6.36
CA LEU A 11 14.37 -16.94 6.01
C LEU A 11 13.88 -16.07 7.17
N PHE A 12 12.80 -16.48 7.83
CA PHE A 12 12.30 -15.77 9.01
C PHE A 12 13.23 -15.83 10.21
N GLN A 13 13.95 -16.95 10.43
CA GLN A 13 14.94 -17.03 11.51
C GLN A 13 16.14 -16.11 11.28
N GLU A 14 16.55 -15.92 10.03
CA GLU A 14 17.60 -14.96 9.69
C GLU A 14 17.11 -13.52 9.88
N ALA A 15 15.88 -13.23 9.43
CA ALA A 15 15.25 -11.92 9.63
C ALA A 15 15.00 -11.61 11.12
N GLU A 16 14.63 -12.59 11.95
CA GLU A 16 14.46 -12.41 13.40
C GLU A 16 15.77 -12.02 14.09
N LYS A 17 16.92 -12.49 13.60
CA LYS A 17 18.24 -12.07 14.11
C LYS A 17 18.60 -10.65 13.72
N GLN A 18 18.19 -10.22 12.53
CA GLN A 18 18.49 -8.89 11.97
C GLN A 18 17.46 -7.83 12.40
N GLY A 19 16.25 -8.24 12.80
CA GLY A 19 15.14 -7.37 13.19
C GLY A 19 14.34 -6.81 12.01
N PHE A 20 14.73 -7.13 10.77
CA PHE A 20 14.03 -6.72 9.54
C PHE A 20 14.25 -7.77 8.44
N LEU A 21 13.38 -7.78 7.45
CA LEU A 21 13.51 -8.53 6.20
C LEU A 21 13.71 -7.54 5.05
N THR A 22 14.47 -7.88 4.01
CA THR A 22 14.64 -7.00 2.84
C THR A 22 13.72 -7.40 1.68
N PHE A 23 13.27 -6.43 0.88
CA PHE A 23 12.50 -6.72 -0.32
C PHE A 23 13.27 -7.61 -1.31
N GLN A 24 14.59 -7.48 -1.38
CA GLN A 24 15.46 -8.30 -2.22
C GLN A 24 15.46 -9.76 -1.79
N GLN A 25 15.53 -10.04 -0.48
CA GLN A 25 15.43 -11.41 0.04
C GLN A 25 14.07 -12.04 -0.30
N VAL A 26 12.98 -11.28 -0.18
CA VAL A 26 11.64 -11.73 -0.57
C VAL A 26 11.55 -11.95 -2.07
N HIS A 27 12.17 -11.08 -2.87
CA HIS A 27 12.19 -11.19 -4.32
C HIS A 27 12.85 -12.48 -4.79
N THR A 28 14.03 -12.81 -4.26
CA THR A 28 14.77 -14.03 -4.60
C THR A 28 14.00 -15.30 -4.23
N PHE A 29 13.17 -15.23 -3.19
CA PHE A 29 12.34 -16.36 -2.77
C PHE A 29 11.05 -16.51 -3.60
N LEU A 30 10.53 -15.43 -4.17
CA LEU A 30 9.31 -15.44 -5.00
C LEU A 30 9.64 -15.81 -6.46
N PRO A 31 9.05 -16.87 -7.02
CA PRO A 31 9.24 -17.21 -8.43
C PRO A 31 8.74 -16.09 -9.37
N ASP A 32 9.42 -15.91 -10.50
CA ASP A 32 9.15 -14.80 -11.45
C ASP A 32 7.91 -15.03 -12.33
N GLU A 33 7.58 -16.28 -12.68
CA GLU A 33 6.44 -16.62 -13.55
C GLU A 33 5.71 -17.87 -13.03
N GLY A 34 4.37 -17.83 -12.99
CA GLY A 34 3.52 -19.00 -12.69
C GLY A 34 3.59 -19.54 -11.27
N GLY A 35 4.14 -18.77 -10.32
CA GLY A 35 4.20 -19.12 -8.90
C GLY A 35 2.82 -19.22 -8.23
N ASP A 36 2.75 -19.96 -7.13
CA ASP A 36 1.55 -20.01 -6.28
C ASP A 36 1.31 -18.64 -5.61
N PRO A 37 0.18 -17.95 -5.91
CA PRO A 37 -0.18 -16.68 -5.25
C PRO A 37 -0.29 -16.80 -3.73
N ALA A 38 -0.53 -18.01 -3.21
CA ALA A 38 -0.57 -18.27 -1.77
C ALA A 38 0.80 -18.04 -1.10
N LEU A 39 1.92 -18.09 -1.83
CA LEU A 39 3.24 -17.85 -1.25
C LEU A 39 3.38 -16.43 -0.70
N ILE A 40 2.85 -15.44 -1.42
CA ILE A 40 2.80 -14.04 -0.95
C ILE A 40 1.91 -13.95 0.30
N GLU A 41 0.84 -14.74 0.38
CA GLU A 41 0.02 -14.82 1.59
C GLU A 41 0.81 -15.33 2.79
N TYR A 42 1.52 -16.44 2.65
CA TYR A 42 2.30 -17.01 3.73
C TYR A 42 3.41 -16.07 4.19
N ILE A 43 4.05 -15.35 3.25
CA ILE A 43 5.07 -14.36 3.57
C ILE A 43 4.45 -13.20 4.36
N VAL A 44 3.34 -12.63 3.89
CA VAL A 44 2.69 -11.51 4.58
C VAL A 44 2.17 -11.94 5.95
N VAL A 45 1.46 -13.07 6.04
CA VAL A 45 0.98 -13.63 7.32
C VAL A 45 2.15 -13.87 8.28
N GLY A 46 3.22 -14.52 7.80
CA GLY A 46 4.40 -14.83 8.61
C GLY A 46 5.17 -13.60 9.09
N LEU A 47 5.15 -12.52 8.30
CA LEU A 47 5.73 -11.23 8.67
C LEU A 47 4.90 -10.51 9.74
N GLU A 48 3.57 -10.48 9.59
CA GLU A 48 2.70 -9.85 10.58
C GLU A 48 2.68 -10.65 11.90
N GLU A 49 2.70 -11.99 11.85
CA GLU A 49 2.78 -12.83 13.07
C GLU A 49 4.05 -12.60 13.89
N ARG A 50 5.14 -12.19 13.23
CA ARG A 50 6.46 -11.95 13.84
C ARG A 50 6.79 -10.47 14.04
N GLU A 51 5.87 -9.58 13.68
CA GLU A 51 6.04 -8.11 13.73
C GLU A 51 7.33 -7.64 13.01
N LEU A 52 7.68 -8.29 11.89
CA LEU A 52 8.90 -7.98 11.13
C LEU A 52 8.66 -6.90 10.07
N ASP A 53 9.48 -5.86 10.12
CA ASP A 53 9.48 -4.82 9.11
C ASP A 53 10.18 -5.25 7.81
N LEU A 54 9.69 -4.71 6.70
CA LEU A 54 10.22 -4.97 5.36
C LEU A 54 10.82 -3.67 4.85
N ILE A 55 12.13 -3.68 4.65
CA ILE A 55 12.92 -2.50 4.30
C ILE A 55 13.53 -2.74 2.91
N ASP A 56 13.69 -1.69 2.11
CA ASP A 56 14.54 -1.79 0.92
C ASP A 56 16.00 -1.75 1.36
N ASP A 57 16.80 -2.74 0.94
CA ASP A 57 18.24 -2.61 1.08
C ASP A 57 18.75 -1.66 -0.02
N PRO A 58 19.29 -0.47 0.31
CA PRO A 58 19.80 0.45 -0.69
C PRO A 58 21.14 0.01 -1.31
N ASN A 59 21.84 -0.97 -0.70
CA ASN A 59 23.13 -1.48 -1.16
C ASN A 59 23.01 -2.79 -1.96
N ALA A 60 21.84 -3.43 -1.95
CA ALA A 60 21.59 -4.61 -2.76
C ALA A 60 21.09 -4.16 -4.14
N ASP A 61 22.02 -4.02 -5.08
CA ASP A 61 21.69 -3.90 -6.49
C ASP A 61 20.87 -5.14 -6.88
N ILE A 62 19.68 -4.88 -7.43
CA ILE A 62 18.93 -5.92 -8.13
C ILE A 62 19.73 -6.13 -9.40
N GLU A 63 20.28 -7.32 -9.61
CA GLU A 63 21.12 -7.66 -10.77
C GLU A 63 20.52 -7.02 -12.04
N ASP A 64 21.09 -5.88 -12.42
CA ASP A 64 20.81 -5.23 -13.67
C ASP A 64 21.62 -6.04 -14.67
N GLU A 65 20.94 -6.78 -15.56
CA GLU A 65 21.57 -7.08 -16.84
C GLU A 65 21.96 -5.72 -17.43
N GLU A 66 23.26 -5.45 -17.44
CA GLU A 66 23.85 -4.22 -17.94
C GLU A 66 23.19 -3.87 -19.26
N VAL A 67 22.36 -2.82 -19.27
CA VAL A 67 22.01 -2.13 -20.50
C VAL A 67 23.31 -1.46 -20.92
N ALA A 68 24.07 -2.18 -21.75
CA ALA A 68 25.37 -1.79 -22.27
C ALA A 68 25.38 -0.30 -22.59
N ALA A 69 26.14 0.45 -21.80
CA ALA A 69 26.54 1.80 -22.14
C ALA A 69 27.25 1.70 -23.49
N VAL A 70 26.59 2.19 -24.55
CA VAL A 70 27.23 2.25 -25.86
C VAL A 70 28.37 3.25 -25.76
N ASP A 71 29.55 2.69 -25.95
CA ASP A 71 30.89 3.19 -25.71
C ASP A 71 31.16 4.53 -26.42
N SER A 72 31.65 5.50 -25.66
CA SER A 72 32.18 6.76 -26.17
C SER A 72 33.68 6.82 -25.92
N SER A 73 34.46 6.09 -26.70
CA SER A 73 35.87 6.40 -26.93
C SER A 73 36.47 5.63 -28.11
N ALA A 74 37.27 6.36 -28.89
CA ALA A 74 38.31 5.93 -29.84
C ALA A 74 37.94 5.94 -31.34
N ASN A 75 38.27 7.06 -32.01
CA ASN A 75 39.41 7.03 -32.93
C ASN A 75 39.90 8.43 -33.32
N ALA A 76 41.22 8.60 -33.25
CA ALA A 76 41.97 9.77 -33.71
C ALA A 76 42.72 9.44 -35.01
N HIS A 77 42.85 10.45 -35.89
CA HIS A 77 43.67 10.53 -37.12
C HIS A 77 43.22 9.65 -38.31
N SER A 78 43.23 10.05 -39.59
CA SER A 78 43.95 11.10 -40.34
C SER A 78 43.32 11.32 -41.73
N ASP A 79 43.42 12.57 -42.22
CA ASP A 79 43.68 13.01 -43.61
C ASP A 79 42.72 12.76 -44.82
N VAL A 80 42.64 13.86 -45.60
CA VAL A 80 42.34 14.06 -47.05
C VAL A 80 40.87 14.25 -47.50
N ALA A 81 40.59 15.48 -47.97
CA ALA A 81 39.55 15.82 -48.96
C ALA A 81 40.20 15.96 -50.37
N PRO A 82 39.48 16.11 -51.51
CA PRO A 82 38.01 16.18 -51.73
C PRO A 82 37.50 15.31 -52.91
N GLY A 83 36.17 15.15 -53.05
CA GLY A 83 35.58 14.70 -54.33
C GLY A 83 34.12 14.21 -54.30
N THR A 84 33.24 15.03 -54.91
CA THR A 84 31.98 14.70 -55.62
C THR A 84 30.77 14.12 -54.87
N ASP A 85 29.87 15.04 -54.52
CA ASP A 85 28.44 15.13 -54.87
C ASP A 85 27.54 13.87 -54.98
N GLU A 86 26.47 13.98 -54.20
CA GLU A 86 25.05 13.64 -54.46
C GLU A 86 24.45 12.30 -53.95
N ASP A 87 23.48 12.50 -53.05
CA ASP A 87 22.33 11.68 -52.67
C ASP A 87 22.49 10.49 -51.70
N SER A 88 22.24 10.74 -50.40
CA SER A 88 21.25 9.97 -49.63
C SER A 88 20.91 10.63 -48.29
N ASP A 89 19.60 10.74 -48.05
CA ASP A 89 18.94 11.26 -46.84
C ASP A 89 19.41 10.58 -45.54
N ASP A 90 19.99 11.36 -44.62
CA ASP A 90 20.01 11.06 -43.18
C ASP A 90 19.66 12.32 -42.38
N ALA A 91 18.37 12.48 -42.11
CA ALA A 91 17.83 13.52 -41.25
C ALA A 91 17.87 13.09 -39.78
N SER A 92 19.07 12.98 -39.22
CA SER A 92 19.26 12.74 -37.78
C SER A 92 20.43 13.53 -37.18
N ALA A 93 20.64 14.78 -37.61
CA ALA A 93 21.55 15.69 -36.92
C ALA A 93 21.11 17.16 -37.02
N SER A 94 20.32 17.61 -36.06
CA SER A 94 20.28 19.03 -35.69
C SER A 94 19.90 19.17 -34.21
N ILE A 95 20.85 18.83 -33.34
CA ILE A 95 20.89 19.35 -31.98
C ILE A 95 21.38 20.80 -32.13
N VAL A 96 20.44 21.75 -32.13
CA VAL A 96 20.76 23.18 -32.14
C VAL A 96 21.31 23.59 -30.77
N GLU A 97 22.45 24.27 -30.86
CA GLU A 97 23.29 24.85 -29.81
C GLU A 97 22.58 25.84 -28.85
N PRO A 98 23.24 26.18 -27.72
CA PRO A 98 22.61 26.76 -26.54
C PRO A 98 22.55 28.29 -26.63
N GLU A 99 21.34 28.85 -26.68
CA GLU A 99 21.16 30.29 -26.50
C GLU A 99 19.96 30.61 -25.60
N THR A 100 20.22 31.51 -24.66
CA THR A 100 19.32 32.27 -23.78
C THR A 100 18.73 31.61 -22.52
N SER A 101 19.32 32.06 -21.41
CA SER A 101 18.95 31.96 -20.00
C SER A 101 17.60 32.65 -19.64
N LEU A 102 16.58 32.54 -20.50
CA LEU A 102 15.23 33.10 -20.29
C LEU A 102 14.10 32.07 -20.54
N SER A 103 14.43 30.79 -20.75
CA SER A 103 13.47 29.71 -21.04
C SER A 103 13.09 28.87 -19.80
N SER A 104 12.79 29.54 -18.68
CA SER A 104 12.33 28.89 -17.42
C SER A 104 10.80 28.79 -17.30
N ARG A 105 10.06 29.08 -18.37
CA ARG A 105 8.58 29.20 -18.35
C ARG A 105 7.81 28.21 -19.20
N ASP A 106 8.46 27.33 -19.97
CA ASP A 106 7.74 26.31 -20.74
C ASP A 106 7.44 25.08 -19.85
N PRO A 107 6.17 24.83 -19.48
CA PRO A 107 5.82 23.69 -18.63
C PRO A 107 6.18 22.34 -19.26
N ILE A 108 6.21 22.26 -20.60
CA ILE A 108 6.60 21.04 -21.32
C ILE A 108 8.08 20.74 -21.12
N ARG A 109 8.94 21.76 -21.23
CA ARG A 109 10.39 21.61 -21.05
C ARG A 109 10.74 21.27 -19.61
N MET A 110 10.03 21.88 -18.65
CA MET A 110 10.15 21.54 -17.23
C MET A 110 9.77 20.08 -16.96
N TYR A 111 8.63 19.63 -17.51
CA TYR A 111 8.16 18.25 -17.35
C TYR A 111 9.11 17.22 -18.01
N LEU A 112 9.55 17.46 -19.25
CA LEU A 112 10.51 16.58 -19.94
C LEU A 112 11.87 16.53 -19.22
N SER A 113 12.33 17.64 -18.66
CA SER A 113 13.56 17.67 -17.85
C SER A 113 13.39 16.87 -16.55
N GLN A 114 12.27 17.02 -15.85
CA GLN A 114 11.97 16.24 -14.65
C GLN A 114 11.85 14.74 -14.95
N MET A 115 11.24 14.36 -16.07
CA MET A 115 11.17 12.97 -16.53
C MET A 115 12.54 12.40 -16.94
N GLY A 116 13.39 13.23 -17.53
CA GLY A 116 14.74 12.83 -17.94
C GLY A 116 15.60 12.37 -16.76
N ASN A 117 15.35 12.91 -15.56
CA ASN A 117 16.04 12.54 -14.33
C ASN A 117 15.63 11.17 -13.75
N ILE A 118 14.51 10.59 -14.22
CA ILE A 118 14.07 9.26 -13.78
C ILE A 118 14.66 8.22 -14.74
N PRO A 119 15.47 7.26 -14.25
CA PRO A 119 16.04 6.20 -15.07
C PRO A 119 14.94 5.30 -15.65
N LEU A 120 15.19 4.71 -16.83
CA LEU A 120 14.30 3.68 -17.36
C LEU A 120 14.34 2.44 -16.47
N LEU A 121 13.20 1.77 -16.32
CA LEU A 121 13.14 0.51 -15.61
C LEU A 121 13.59 -0.63 -16.53
N SER A 122 14.46 -1.51 -16.02
CA SER A 122 14.73 -2.82 -16.63
C SER A 122 13.56 -3.78 -16.36
N ARG A 123 13.44 -4.85 -17.15
CA ARG A 123 12.40 -5.88 -16.95
C ARG A 123 12.45 -6.47 -15.53
N SER A 124 13.65 -6.74 -15.02
CA SER A 124 13.85 -7.25 -13.65
C SER A 124 13.35 -6.24 -12.61
N ARG A 125 13.66 -4.96 -12.79
CA ARG A 125 13.19 -3.89 -11.89
C ARG A 125 11.68 -3.70 -11.94
N GLU A 126 11.06 -3.83 -13.11
CA GLU A 126 9.59 -3.80 -13.24
C GLU A 126 8.93 -4.95 -12.47
N ILE A 127 9.44 -6.18 -12.62
CA ILE A 127 8.95 -7.36 -11.89
C ILE A 127 9.12 -7.17 -10.38
N PHE A 128 10.28 -6.66 -9.94
CA PHE A 128 10.53 -6.36 -8.53
C PHE A 128 9.52 -5.34 -7.99
N LEU A 129 9.30 -4.22 -8.69
CA LEU A 129 8.35 -3.21 -8.28
C LEU A 129 6.91 -3.74 -8.28
N ALA A 130 6.55 -4.61 -9.23
CA ALA A 130 5.23 -5.27 -9.25
C ALA A 130 5.03 -6.17 -8.03
N LYS A 131 6.01 -7.04 -7.70
CA LYS A 131 5.99 -7.87 -6.48
C LYS A 131 5.90 -7.00 -5.23
N LYS A 132 6.68 -5.92 -5.15
CA LYS A 132 6.66 -4.94 -4.06
C LYS A 132 5.30 -4.28 -3.89
N ILE A 133 4.64 -3.87 -4.98
CA ILE A 133 3.28 -3.30 -4.95
C ILE A 133 2.28 -4.32 -4.40
N GLU A 134 2.35 -5.59 -4.80
CA GLU A 134 1.41 -6.61 -4.30
C GLU A 134 1.63 -6.89 -2.80
N ILE A 135 2.88 -7.01 -2.35
CA ILE A 135 3.21 -7.22 -0.92
C ILE A 135 2.74 -6.02 -0.08
N THR A 136 3.14 -4.81 -0.45
CA THR A 136 2.77 -3.58 0.28
C THR A 136 1.26 -3.36 0.26
N ARG A 137 0.59 -3.63 -0.85
CA ARG A 137 -0.89 -3.59 -0.93
C ARG A 137 -1.53 -4.60 0.03
N LYS A 138 -1.04 -5.84 0.07
CA LYS A 138 -1.61 -6.89 0.94
C LYS A 138 -1.41 -6.54 2.41
N ARG A 139 -0.21 -6.10 2.80
CA ARG A 139 0.07 -5.58 4.14
C ARG A 139 -0.84 -4.42 4.53
N PHE A 140 -0.93 -3.39 3.70
CA PHE A 140 -1.83 -2.26 3.94
C PHE A 140 -3.29 -2.72 4.14
N ARG A 141 -3.80 -3.57 3.26
CA ARG A 141 -5.17 -4.10 3.37
C ARG A 141 -5.37 -4.84 4.68
N ARG A 142 -4.43 -5.71 5.05
CA ARG A 142 -4.50 -6.50 6.28
C ARG A 142 -4.52 -5.63 7.53
N THR A 143 -3.57 -4.69 7.66
CA THR A 143 -3.51 -3.78 8.82
C THR A 143 -4.78 -2.94 8.96
N VAL A 144 -5.40 -2.51 7.84
CA VAL A 144 -6.71 -1.83 7.89
C VAL A 144 -7.78 -2.78 8.41
N LEU A 145 -7.86 -4.00 7.86
CA LEU A 145 -8.85 -5.01 8.22
C LEU A 145 -8.65 -5.62 9.62
N GLU A 146 -7.53 -5.36 10.28
CA GLU A 146 -7.34 -5.69 11.70
C GLU A 146 -7.99 -4.66 12.65
N SER A 147 -8.45 -3.52 12.14
CA SER A 147 -9.27 -2.59 12.92
C SER A 147 -10.74 -3.03 12.93
N ASP A 148 -11.30 -3.20 14.14
CA ASP A 148 -12.72 -3.55 14.31
C ASP A 148 -13.64 -2.50 13.67
N PHE A 149 -13.26 -1.20 13.73
CA PHE A 149 -13.97 -0.12 13.04
C PHE A 149 -13.98 -0.30 11.52
N ALA A 150 -12.85 -0.67 10.92
CA ALA A 150 -12.76 -0.90 9.49
C ALA A 150 -13.54 -2.15 9.07
N LEU A 151 -13.49 -3.22 9.88
CA LEU A 151 -14.25 -4.45 9.64
C LEU A 151 -15.74 -4.21 9.66
N LYS A 152 -16.28 -3.41 10.60
CA LYS A 152 -17.71 -3.03 10.58
C LYS A 152 -18.11 -2.41 9.24
N ILE A 153 -17.33 -1.45 8.74
CA ILE A 153 -17.60 -0.79 7.44
C ILE A 153 -17.44 -1.78 6.27
N ALA A 154 -16.46 -2.68 6.33
CA ALA A 154 -16.24 -3.70 5.32
C ALA A 154 -17.43 -4.68 5.27
N ILE A 155 -17.90 -5.17 6.42
CA ILE A 155 -19.07 -6.04 6.55
C ILE A 155 -20.30 -5.34 5.96
N ASP A 156 -20.58 -4.10 6.37
CA ASP A 156 -21.72 -3.33 5.82
C ASP A 156 -21.64 -3.20 4.29
N THR A 157 -20.43 -3.01 3.76
CA THR A 157 -20.22 -2.92 2.30
C THR A 157 -20.46 -4.26 1.63
N LEU A 158 -20.01 -5.36 2.23
CA LEU A 158 -20.21 -6.73 1.73
C LEU A 158 -21.70 -7.12 1.76
N GLU A 159 -22.42 -6.76 2.82
CA GLU A 159 -23.87 -7.00 2.91
C GLU A 159 -24.64 -6.25 1.83
N LYS A 160 -24.29 -5.00 1.56
CA LYS A 160 -24.89 -4.23 0.46
C LYS A 160 -24.60 -4.82 -0.91
N VAL A 161 -23.44 -5.42 -1.10
CA VAL A 161 -23.12 -6.15 -2.33
C VAL A 161 -23.95 -7.44 -2.43
N PHE A 162 -24.08 -8.19 -1.33
CA PHE A 162 -24.89 -9.40 -1.27
C PHE A 162 -26.37 -9.12 -1.54
N ALA A 163 -26.90 -8.02 -0.98
CA ALA A 163 -28.27 -7.56 -1.21
C ALA A 163 -28.51 -6.99 -2.62
N GLY A 164 -27.45 -6.78 -3.41
CA GLY A 164 -27.53 -6.21 -4.76
C GLY A 164 -27.64 -4.68 -4.81
N GLU A 165 -27.48 -3.98 -3.69
CA GLU A 165 -27.49 -2.50 -3.64
C GLU A 165 -26.22 -1.89 -4.24
N LEU A 166 -25.08 -2.58 -4.08
CA LEU A 166 -23.79 -2.15 -4.62
C LEU A 166 -23.32 -3.06 -5.75
N PRO A 167 -22.82 -2.51 -6.87
CA PRO A 167 -22.31 -3.32 -7.97
C PRO A 167 -21.09 -4.14 -7.56
N PHE A 168 -21.19 -5.47 -7.67
CA PHE A 168 -20.13 -6.44 -7.37
C PHE A 168 -18.81 -6.09 -8.07
N GLU A 169 -18.86 -5.88 -9.38
CA GLU A 169 -17.71 -5.54 -10.22
C GLU A 169 -17.12 -4.15 -9.96
N ARG A 170 -17.69 -3.37 -9.04
CA ARG A 170 -17.11 -2.08 -8.60
C ARG A 170 -16.56 -2.15 -7.17
N THR A 171 -16.90 -3.19 -6.41
CA THR A 171 -16.57 -3.31 -4.99
C THR A 171 -15.55 -4.41 -4.74
N LEU A 172 -15.69 -5.55 -5.42
CA LEU A 172 -14.89 -6.76 -5.19
C LEU A 172 -13.97 -7.03 -6.38
N ARG A 173 -12.76 -7.50 -6.11
CA ARG A 173 -11.82 -7.95 -7.15
C ARG A 173 -12.19 -9.37 -7.53
N THR A 174 -12.32 -9.63 -8.82
CA THR A 174 -12.34 -10.96 -9.40
C THR A 174 -10.96 -11.26 -9.96
N SER A 175 -10.52 -12.50 -9.79
CA SER A 175 -9.31 -13.02 -10.43
C SER A 175 -9.59 -14.46 -10.81
N ASP A 176 -9.33 -14.79 -12.07
CA ASP A 176 -9.49 -16.15 -12.59
C ASP A 176 -8.41 -17.10 -12.06
N THR A 177 -7.34 -16.55 -11.47
CA THR A 177 -6.14 -17.27 -11.01
C THR A 177 -6.10 -17.54 -9.51
N GLU A 178 -6.96 -16.95 -8.68
CA GLU A 178 -6.85 -16.97 -7.21
C GLU A 178 -8.07 -17.60 -6.50
N ASP A 179 -8.79 -18.54 -7.15
CA ASP A 179 -10.05 -19.10 -6.60
C ASP A 179 -11.04 -18.01 -6.12
N ALA A 180 -11.04 -16.90 -6.85
CA ALA A 180 -11.78 -15.67 -6.56
C ALA A 180 -12.76 -15.37 -7.71
N THR A 181 -13.41 -16.42 -8.21
CA THR A 181 -14.52 -16.26 -9.15
C THR A 181 -15.73 -15.67 -8.42
N LYS A 182 -16.59 -14.98 -9.17
CA LYS A 182 -17.79 -14.34 -8.61
C LYS A 182 -18.66 -15.33 -7.82
N ASP A 183 -18.87 -16.53 -8.37
CA ASP A 183 -19.73 -17.54 -7.76
C ASP A 183 -19.14 -18.09 -6.45
N GLN A 184 -17.82 -18.30 -6.40
CA GLN A 184 -17.12 -18.70 -5.17
C GLN A 184 -17.22 -17.62 -4.08
N ILE A 185 -16.98 -16.35 -4.44
CA ILE A 185 -17.06 -15.23 -3.50
C ILE A 185 -18.50 -15.09 -2.97
N MET A 186 -19.50 -15.14 -3.85
CA MET A 186 -20.91 -15.06 -3.47
C MET A 186 -21.35 -16.25 -2.60
N GLY A 187 -20.83 -17.45 -2.86
CA GLY A 187 -21.08 -18.64 -2.05
C GLY A 187 -20.46 -18.58 -0.65
N ARG A 188 -19.28 -17.98 -0.50
CA ARG A 188 -18.59 -17.79 0.80
C ARG A 188 -19.17 -16.64 1.62
N MET A 189 -19.70 -15.62 0.94
CA MET A 189 -20.17 -14.37 1.54
C MET A 189 -21.13 -14.53 2.73
N PRO A 190 -22.24 -15.30 2.65
CA PRO A 190 -23.18 -15.40 3.79
C PRO A 190 -22.52 -16.02 5.03
N PHE A 191 -21.72 -17.08 4.86
CA PHE A 191 -21.06 -17.77 5.97
C PHE A 191 -19.94 -16.93 6.60
N ASN A 192 -19.13 -16.26 5.77
CA ASN A 192 -18.06 -15.40 6.25
C ASN A 192 -18.64 -14.17 6.96
N ILE A 193 -19.69 -13.53 6.43
CA ILE A 193 -20.34 -12.37 7.09
C ILE A 193 -20.91 -12.74 8.46
N GLU A 194 -21.61 -13.88 8.56
CA GLU A 194 -22.15 -14.35 9.84
C GLU A 194 -21.03 -14.60 10.86
N THR A 195 -19.97 -15.28 10.43
CA THR A 195 -18.79 -15.55 11.27
C THR A 195 -18.09 -14.26 11.70
N LEU A 196 -17.91 -13.31 10.79
CA LEU A 196 -17.31 -12.00 11.05
C LEU A 196 -18.12 -11.23 12.11
N LYS A 197 -19.45 -11.18 11.98
CA LYS A 197 -20.33 -10.54 12.97
C LYS A 197 -20.22 -11.18 14.35
N ALA A 198 -20.20 -12.51 14.41
CA ALA A 198 -20.07 -13.23 15.68
C ALA A 198 -18.70 -13.00 16.35
N LEU A 199 -17.61 -12.93 15.58
CA LEU A 199 -16.27 -12.63 16.09
C LEU A 199 -16.16 -11.17 16.55
N LEU A 200 -16.79 -10.24 15.83
CA LEU A 200 -16.79 -8.83 16.13
C LEU A 200 -17.56 -8.53 17.43
N GLN A 201 -18.70 -9.20 17.64
CA GLN A 201 -19.43 -9.12 18.91
C GLN A 201 -18.57 -9.60 20.08
N LYS A 202 -17.92 -10.77 19.95
CA LYS A 202 -17.02 -11.30 20.99
C LYS A 202 -15.85 -10.36 21.32
N ASN A 203 -15.35 -9.61 20.33
CA ASN A 203 -14.32 -8.60 20.55
C ASN A 203 -14.88 -7.38 21.32
N SER A 204 -16.11 -6.95 21.00
CA SER A 204 -16.81 -5.92 21.77
C SER A 204 -17.00 -6.35 23.23
N ASP A 205 -17.47 -7.57 23.45
CA ASP A 205 -17.72 -8.10 24.80
C ASP A 205 -16.42 -8.19 25.63
N ASP A 206 -15.34 -8.72 25.06
CA ASP A 206 -14.04 -8.77 25.74
C ASP A 206 -13.49 -7.35 26.03
N PHE A 207 -13.74 -6.38 25.14
CA PHE A 207 -13.32 -5.00 25.33
C PHE A 207 -14.11 -4.29 26.45
N GLU A 208 -15.42 -4.48 26.49
CA GLU A 208 -16.28 -3.97 27.56
C GLU A 208 -15.87 -4.54 28.93
N LEU A 209 -15.53 -5.83 28.99
CA LEU A 209 -14.99 -6.45 30.22
C LEU A 209 -13.65 -5.82 30.64
N ILE A 210 -12.77 -5.51 29.69
CA ILE A 210 -11.52 -4.78 29.99
C ILE A 210 -11.82 -3.36 30.51
N GLN A 211 -12.78 -2.67 29.90
CA GLN A 211 -13.13 -1.29 30.27
C GLN A 211 -13.83 -1.20 31.63
N SER A 212 -14.65 -2.21 31.99
CA SER A 212 -15.32 -2.29 33.29
C SER A 212 -14.35 -2.37 34.48
N GLY A 213 -13.12 -2.85 34.23
CA GLY A 213 -12.11 -3.07 35.27
C GLY A 213 -12.40 -4.27 36.18
N GLU A 214 -13.41 -5.09 35.87
CA GLU A 214 -13.77 -6.28 36.65
C GLU A 214 -12.71 -7.39 36.58
N LEU A 215 -11.97 -7.45 35.48
CA LEU A 215 -10.95 -8.47 35.23
C LEU A 215 -9.63 -8.17 35.93
N GLY A 216 -8.98 -9.22 36.44
CA GLY A 216 -7.61 -9.14 36.94
C GLY A 216 -6.58 -8.82 35.85
N LYS A 217 -5.39 -8.32 36.21
CA LYS A 217 -4.33 -7.95 35.24
C LYS A 217 -3.93 -9.09 34.29
N VAL A 218 -3.99 -10.34 34.75
CA VAL A 218 -3.66 -11.53 33.94
C VAL A 218 -4.77 -11.80 32.93
N GLU A 219 -6.02 -11.80 33.38
CA GLU A 219 -7.20 -12.00 32.54
C GLU A 219 -7.36 -10.91 31.48
N GLN A 220 -7.05 -9.65 31.83
CA GLN A 220 -7.01 -8.54 30.85
C GLN A 220 -5.99 -8.78 29.74
N ARG A 221 -4.79 -9.29 30.08
CA ARG A 221 -3.76 -9.62 29.08
C ARG A 221 -4.21 -10.78 28.19
N GLU A 222 -4.85 -11.79 28.77
CA GLU A 222 -5.39 -12.91 28.00
C GLU A 222 -6.53 -12.46 27.08
N ALA A 223 -7.43 -11.61 27.55
CA ALA A 223 -8.50 -11.02 26.75
C ALA A 223 -7.93 -10.22 25.57
N ARG A 224 -6.94 -9.35 25.81
CA ARG A 224 -6.22 -8.63 24.74
C ARG A 224 -5.61 -9.58 23.71
N LYS A 225 -4.93 -10.65 24.16
CA LYS A 225 -4.36 -11.67 23.25
C LYS A 225 -5.44 -12.36 22.41
N ARG A 226 -6.57 -12.73 23.02
CA ARG A 226 -7.71 -13.32 22.30
C ARG A 226 -8.26 -12.36 21.25
N MET A 227 -8.41 -11.08 21.59
CA MET A 227 -8.89 -10.06 20.66
C MET A 227 -7.97 -9.92 19.44
N VAL A 228 -6.65 -9.89 19.63
CA VAL A 228 -5.67 -9.84 18.53
C VAL A 228 -5.81 -11.05 17.60
N VAL A 229 -5.87 -12.27 18.16
CA VAL A 229 -6.06 -13.49 17.37
C VAL A 229 -7.38 -13.49 16.61
N ARG A 230 -8.47 -12.95 17.21
CA ARG A 230 -9.75 -12.82 16.51
C ARG A 230 -9.69 -11.78 15.39
N ARG A 231 -9.01 -10.64 15.60
CA ARG A 231 -8.78 -9.62 14.57
C ARG A 231 -8.06 -10.18 13.35
N GLN A 232 -6.99 -10.94 13.58
CA GLN A 232 -6.24 -11.61 12.51
C GLN A 232 -7.13 -12.60 11.73
N LYS A 233 -7.95 -13.39 12.42
CA LYS A 233 -8.91 -14.30 11.78
C LYS A 233 -9.96 -13.55 10.97
N MET A 234 -10.50 -12.46 11.50
CA MET A 234 -11.48 -11.62 10.79
C MET A 234 -10.85 -10.97 9.55
N ALA A 235 -9.61 -10.50 9.63
CA ALA A 235 -8.87 -9.97 8.49
C ALA A 235 -8.75 -11.04 7.38
N THR A 236 -8.34 -12.26 7.71
CA THR A 236 -8.27 -13.37 6.74
C THR A 236 -9.63 -13.67 6.10
N LEU A 237 -10.69 -13.82 6.90
CA LEU A 237 -12.05 -14.07 6.37
C LEU A 237 -12.56 -12.96 5.45
N CYS A 238 -12.17 -11.70 5.71
CA CYS A 238 -12.50 -10.57 4.87
C CYS A 238 -11.61 -10.48 3.60
N GLU A 239 -10.36 -10.94 3.68
CA GLU A 239 -9.45 -11.04 2.54
C GLU A 239 -9.94 -12.05 1.50
N GLU A 240 -10.49 -13.18 1.94
CA GLU A 240 -11.12 -14.21 1.09
C GLU A 240 -12.32 -13.69 0.27
N LEU A 241 -12.93 -12.59 0.70
CA LEU A 241 -14.04 -11.93 -0.03
C LEU A 241 -13.56 -10.87 -1.03
N CYS A 242 -12.24 -10.69 -1.16
CA CYS A 242 -11.58 -9.89 -2.20
C CYS A 242 -12.02 -8.42 -2.30
N LEU A 243 -12.28 -7.75 -1.17
CA LEU A 243 -12.62 -6.32 -1.15
C LEU A 243 -11.52 -5.45 -1.78
N ARG A 244 -11.89 -4.56 -2.71
CA ARG A 244 -10.93 -3.68 -3.41
C ARG A 244 -10.30 -2.63 -2.50
N THR A 245 -9.00 -2.38 -2.70
CA THR A 245 -8.21 -1.39 -1.94
C THR A 245 -8.81 0.03 -2.00
N GLN A 246 -9.42 0.43 -3.11
CA GLN A 246 -10.05 1.75 -3.25
C GLN A 246 -11.20 1.98 -2.25
N ARG A 247 -11.85 0.91 -1.77
CA ARG A 247 -12.91 1.00 -0.75
C ARG A 247 -12.35 1.21 0.65
N LEU A 248 -11.08 0.89 0.89
CA LEU A 248 -10.42 1.08 2.18
C LEU A 248 -9.82 2.48 2.34
N GLN A 249 -9.57 3.22 1.26
CA GLN A 249 -9.00 4.57 1.33
C GLN A 249 -9.90 5.58 2.10
N PRO A 250 -11.24 5.61 1.90
CA PRO A 250 -12.11 6.46 2.72
C PRO A 250 -12.11 6.03 4.20
N VAL A 251 -12.01 4.73 4.47
CA VAL A 251 -11.93 4.18 5.83
C VAL A 251 -10.67 4.68 6.54
N LEU A 252 -9.54 4.67 5.83
CA LEU A 252 -8.27 5.22 6.30
C LEU A 252 -8.42 6.67 6.78
N LYS A 253 -9.06 7.52 5.96
CA LYS A 253 -9.28 8.93 6.31
C LYS A 253 -10.12 9.07 7.58
N ARG A 254 -11.15 8.24 7.75
CA ARG A 254 -12.00 8.23 8.95
C ARG A 254 -11.23 7.75 10.19
N ILE A 255 -10.40 6.71 10.07
CA ILE A 255 -9.52 6.24 11.16
C ILE A 255 -8.63 7.38 11.65
N HIS A 256 -7.99 8.10 10.73
CA HIS A 256 -7.14 9.24 11.07
C HIS A 256 -7.89 10.38 11.77
N GLN A 257 -9.10 10.71 11.28
CA GLN A 257 -9.94 11.74 11.90
C GLN A 257 -10.34 11.37 13.32
N ILE A 258 -10.76 10.11 13.54
CA ILE A 258 -11.14 9.61 14.87
C ILE A 258 -9.91 9.60 15.78
N ALA A 259 -8.76 9.11 15.31
CA ALA A 259 -7.53 9.08 16.10
C ALA A 259 -7.04 10.49 16.49
N GLY A 260 -7.15 11.45 15.56
CA GLY A 260 -6.87 12.86 15.83
C GLY A 260 -7.82 13.44 16.88
N ARG A 261 -9.13 13.18 16.75
CA ARG A 261 -10.13 13.63 17.72
C ARG A 261 -9.92 13.03 19.11
N MET A 262 -9.61 11.74 19.20
CA MET A 262 -9.30 11.09 20.48
C MET A 262 -8.08 11.72 21.15
N ARG A 263 -7.05 12.07 20.38
CA ARG A 263 -5.87 12.78 20.90
C ARG A 263 -6.23 14.17 21.43
N GLU A 264 -6.95 14.97 20.65
CA GLU A 264 -7.41 16.30 21.07
C GLU A 264 -8.23 16.25 22.36
N VAL A 265 -9.15 15.29 22.46
CA VAL A 265 -9.98 15.11 23.65
C VAL A 265 -9.14 14.69 24.85
N GLN A 266 -8.14 13.82 24.68
CA GLN A 266 -7.21 13.44 25.75
C GLN A 266 -6.37 14.63 26.23
N GLU A 267 -5.80 15.41 25.32
CA GLU A 267 -5.04 16.61 25.66
C GLU A 267 -5.91 17.61 26.43
N GLN A 268 -7.15 17.86 25.98
CA GLN A 268 -8.11 18.72 26.68
C GLN A 268 -8.51 18.19 28.06
N LEU A 269 -8.64 16.86 28.22
CA LEU A 269 -8.92 16.24 29.52
C LEU A 269 -7.77 16.45 30.51
N GLU A 270 -6.52 16.38 30.04
CA GLU A 270 -5.33 16.65 30.86
C GLU A 270 -5.26 18.12 31.30
N ASP A 271 -5.50 19.05 30.38
CA ASP A 271 -5.54 20.49 30.68
C ASP A 271 -6.65 20.83 31.69
N TYR A 272 -7.84 20.23 31.53
CA TYR A 272 -9.00 20.56 32.35
C TYR A 272 -8.94 19.94 33.74
N LYS A 273 -8.15 18.87 33.96
CA LYS A 273 -7.86 18.35 35.31
C LYS A 273 -7.23 19.42 36.21
N GLN A 274 -6.50 20.37 35.63
CA GLN A 274 -5.86 21.45 36.38
C GLN A 274 -6.84 22.58 36.73
N LEU A 275 -8.01 22.65 36.08
CA LEU A 275 -8.96 23.77 36.16
C LEU A 275 -10.29 23.33 36.81
N ARG A 276 -10.39 23.48 38.15
CA ARG A 276 -11.59 23.07 38.93
C ARG A 276 -12.93 23.65 38.47
N HIS A 277 -12.95 24.79 37.78
CA HIS A 277 -14.19 25.44 37.35
C HIS A 277 -14.82 24.83 36.08
N LYS A 278 -14.12 23.93 35.37
CA LYS A 278 -14.61 23.27 34.15
C LYS A 278 -15.03 21.80 34.36
N ALA A 279 -15.53 21.46 35.54
CA ALA A 279 -15.91 20.09 35.87
C ALA A 279 -17.04 19.53 34.97
N THR A 280 -17.94 20.38 34.47
CA THR A 280 -19.00 19.98 33.52
C THR A 280 -18.41 19.62 32.17
N ASP A 281 -17.51 20.45 31.65
CA ASP A 281 -16.86 20.24 30.35
C ASP A 281 -15.97 19.00 30.39
N HIS A 282 -15.28 18.78 31.51
CA HIS A 282 -14.48 17.58 31.73
C HIS A 282 -15.32 16.30 31.59
N ARG A 283 -16.49 16.24 32.24
CA ARG A 283 -17.40 15.08 32.13
C ARG A 283 -17.95 14.87 30.72
N LEU A 284 -18.20 15.96 29.98
CA LEU A 284 -18.64 15.88 28.58
C LEU A 284 -17.54 15.27 27.70
N LEU A 285 -16.29 15.70 27.88
CA LEU A 285 -15.13 15.16 27.18
C LEU A 285 -14.84 13.69 27.56
N GLU A 286 -14.99 13.31 28.83
CA GLU A 286 -14.86 11.91 29.26
C GLU A 286 -15.91 11.02 28.58
N ARG A 287 -17.15 11.52 28.47
CA ARG A 287 -18.21 10.81 27.76
C ARG A 287 -17.92 10.70 26.27
N GLU A 288 -17.49 11.79 25.63
CA GLU A 288 -17.10 11.78 24.21
C GLU A 288 -15.98 10.77 23.96
N LEU A 289 -14.93 10.76 24.80
CA LEU A 289 -13.83 9.80 24.68
C LEU A 289 -14.34 8.36 24.84
N SER A 290 -15.24 8.11 25.79
CA SER A 290 -15.85 6.79 25.99
C SER A 290 -16.67 6.34 24.77
N GLU A 291 -17.45 7.25 24.17
CA GLU A 291 -18.23 6.98 22.94
C GLU A 291 -17.31 6.65 21.75
N LEU A 292 -16.22 7.40 21.56
CA LEU A 292 -15.22 7.13 20.52
C LEU A 292 -14.51 5.79 20.75
N THR A 293 -14.15 5.51 22.00
CA THR A 293 -13.48 4.26 22.42
C THR A 293 -14.39 3.06 22.18
N SER A 294 -15.68 3.14 22.53
CA SER A 294 -16.68 2.09 22.27
C SER A 294 -16.93 1.89 20.77
N MET A 295 -16.94 2.96 19.98
CA MET A 295 -17.11 2.88 18.53
C MET A 295 -16.00 2.04 17.87
N VAL A 296 -14.75 2.28 18.29
CA VAL A 296 -13.55 1.66 17.71
C VAL A 296 -13.21 0.31 18.35
N VAL A 297 -13.65 0.06 19.59
CA VAL A 297 -13.35 -1.16 20.37
C VAL A 297 -11.86 -1.25 20.74
N GLU A 298 -11.24 -0.10 21.01
CA GLU A 298 -9.81 0.01 21.32
C GLU A 298 -9.54 1.18 22.24
N SER A 299 -8.45 1.10 23.01
CA SER A 299 -7.97 2.25 23.77
C SER A 299 -7.44 3.34 22.83
N SER A 300 -7.47 4.60 23.27
CA SER A 300 -6.95 5.72 22.47
C SER A 300 -5.48 5.53 22.07
N GLU A 301 -4.64 5.06 22.98
CA GLU A 301 -3.20 4.85 22.71
C GLU A 301 -2.97 3.75 21.66
N ASP A 302 -3.68 2.62 21.81
CA ASP A 302 -3.60 1.50 20.88
C ASP A 302 -4.11 1.93 19.49
N PHE A 303 -5.22 2.67 19.45
CA PHE A 303 -5.81 3.13 18.19
C PHE A 303 -4.95 4.18 17.48
N GLN A 304 -4.34 5.10 18.23
CA GLN A 304 -3.38 6.06 17.66
C GLN A 304 -2.15 5.36 17.08
N THR A 305 -1.65 4.34 17.77
CA THR A 305 -0.53 3.51 17.27
C THR A 305 -0.92 2.79 15.99
N ARG A 306 -2.12 2.18 15.95
CA ARG A 306 -2.63 1.55 14.73
C ARG A 306 -2.85 2.56 13.61
N SER A 307 -3.40 3.74 13.87
CA SER A 307 -3.59 4.76 12.84
C SER A 307 -2.26 5.18 12.21
N ARG A 308 -1.20 5.34 13.00
CA ARG A 308 0.15 5.63 12.50
C ARG A 308 0.70 4.49 11.66
N GLU A 309 0.50 3.26 12.10
CA GLU A 309 0.96 2.08 11.37
C GLU A 309 0.25 1.91 10.04
N ILE A 310 -1.08 2.05 10.01
CA ILE A 310 -1.84 2.00 8.76
C ILE A 310 -1.39 3.12 7.80
N LYS A 311 -1.10 4.32 8.30
CA LYS A 311 -0.57 5.42 7.49
C LYS A 311 0.75 5.06 6.84
N ARG A 312 1.69 4.52 7.63
CA ARG A 312 2.99 4.04 7.14
C ARG A 312 2.81 3.03 6.01
N ARG A 313 2.01 1.98 6.23
CA ARG A 313 1.74 0.95 5.22
C ARG A 313 1.07 1.50 3.96
N PHE A 314 0.21 2.51 4.09
CA PHE A 314 -0.39 3.20 2.95
C PHE A 314 0.64 4.00 2.14
N ASP A 315 1.57 4.65 2.82
CA ASP A 315 2.64 5.44 2.19
C ASP A 315 3.61 4.51 1.46
N ASP A 316 4.05 3.41 2.08
CA ASP A 316 4.88 2.38 1.45
C ASP A 316 4.26 1.86 0.14
N TRP A 317 2.95 1.57 0.18
CA TRP A 317 2.20 1.11 -1.00
C TRP A 317 2.09 2.20 -2.08
N THR A 318 1.85 3.44 -1.69
CA THR A 318 1.72 4.56 -2.61
C THR A 318 3.06 4.89 -3.27
N GLU A 319 4.14 4.86 -2.50
CA GLU A 319 5.51 5.05 -2.98
C GLU A 319 5.89 3.97 -3.99
N ALA A 320 5.67 2.69 -3.68
CA ALA A 320 5.95 1.59 -4.60
C ALA A 320 5.18 1.76 -5.93
N LYS A 321 3.91 2.20 -5.86
CA LYS A 321 3.10 2.49 -7.04
C LYS A 321 3.65 3.69 -7.83
N GLN A 322 4.12 4.73 -7.14
CA GLN A 322 4.70 5.92 -7.75
C GLN A 322 6.03 5.61 -8.44
N GLN A 323 6.87 4.74 -7.86
CA GLN A 323 8.12 4.29 -8.46
C GLN A 323 7.87 3.55 -9.80
N LEU A 324 6.92 2.61 -9.84
CA LEU A 324 6.57 1.90 -11.07
C LEU A 324 5.96 2.83 -12.13
N SER A 325 5.09 3.76 -11.71
CA SER A 325 4.45 4.71 -12.62
C SER A 325 5.47 5.72 -13.17
N GLY A 326 6.41 6.17 -12.33
CA GLY A 326 7.48 7.10 -12.67
C GLY A 326 8.40 6.57 -13.77
N GLY A 327 8.82 5.31 -13.68
CA GLY A 327 9.63 4.66 -14.71
C GLY A 327 8.92 4.51 -16.05
N ASN A 328 7.59 4.47 -16.05
CA ASN A 328 6.74 4.32 -17.23
C ASN A 328 6.27 5.64 -17.86
N LEU A 329 6.64 6.81 -17.31
CA LEU A 329 6.22 8.10 -17.85
C LEU A 329 6.65 8.31 -19.32
N ARG A 330 7.81 7.77 -19.73
CA ARG A 330 8.30 7.88 -21.11
C ARG A 330 7.38 7.16 -22.11
N LEU A 331 6.76 6.06 -21.69
CA LEU A 331 5.78 5.33 -22.50
C LEU A 331 4.55 6.21 -22.75
N VAL A 332 4.01 6.85 -21.71
CA VAL A 332 2.88 7.79 -21.82
C VAL A 332 3.18 8.88 -22.84
N VAL A 333 4.34 9.53 -22.74
CA VAL A 333 4.75 10.58 -23.69
C VAL A 333 4.88 10.04 -25.12
N SER A 334 5.42 8.83 -25.30
CA SER A 334 5.56 8.20 -26.62
C SER A 334 4.20 7.90 -27.28
N ILE A 335 3.19 7.53 -26.48
CA ILE A 335 1.83 7.29 -26.93
C ILE A 335 1.14 8.62 -27.21
N ALA A 336 1.22 9.59 -26.29
CA ALA A 336 0.62 10.92 -26.42
C ALA A 336 1.09 11.66 -27.68
N LYS A 337 2.37 11.48 -28.09
CA LYS A 337 2.90 12.02 -29.36
C LYS A 337 2.06 11.63 -30.58
N LYS A 338 1.49 10.42 -30.61
CA LYS A 338 0.66 9.91 -31.72
C LYS A 338 -0.72 10.59 -31.80
N TYR A 339 -1.16 11.22 -30.72
CA TYR A 339 -2.47 11.89 -30.62
C TYR A 339 -2.37 13.41 -30.71
N ARG A 340 -1.18 13.94 -31.02
CA ARG A 340 -0.98 15.38 -31.23
C ARG A 340 -1.89 15.89 -32.36
N ASN A 341 -2.34 17.14 -32.22
CA ASN A 341 -3.21 17.85 -33.17
C ASN A 341 -4.67 17.32 -33.28
N ARG A 342 -5.16 16.60 -32.26
CA ARG A 342 -6.57 16.15 -32.19
C ARG A 342 -7.48 17.05 -31.34
N GLY A 343 -7.09 18.31 -31.15
CA GLY A 343 -7.89 19.33 -30.44
C GLY A 343 -7.60 19.49 -28.95
N LEU A 344 -6.76 18.65 -28.35
CA LEU A 344 -6.25 18.78 -26.97
C LEU A 344 -4.78 19.23 -26.98
N SER A 345 -4.38 19.95 -25.93
CA SER A 345 -2.97 20.31 -25.73
C SER A 345 -2.13 19.06 -25.51
N PHE A 346 -0.85 19.11 -25.88
CA PHE A 346 0.07 18.00 -25.65
C PHE A 346 0.24 17.70 -24.15
N LEU A 347 0.18 18.72 -23.30
CA LEU A 347 0.19 18.53 -21.85
C LEU A 347 -1.05 17.79 -21.35
N ASP A 348 -2.23 18.16 -21.86
CA ASP A 348 -3.49 17.50 -21.46
C ASP A 348 -3.47 16.02 -21.89
N LEU A 349 -2.97 15.72 -23.09
CA LEU A 349 -2.79 14.35 -23.57
C LEU A 349 -1.83 13.53 -22.69
N ILE A 350 -0.81 14.17 -22.11
CA ILE A 350 0.14 13.52 -21.19
C ILE A 350 -0.48 13.35 -19.80
N GLN A 351 -1.30 14.29 -19.33
CA GLN A 351 -1.94 14.21 -18.00
C GLN A 351 -3.08 13.19 -17.95
N GLU A 352 -3.80 13.01 -19.06
CA GLU A 352 -4.88 12.02 -19.18
C GLU A 352 -4.37 10.58 -19.32
N GLY A 353 -3.16 10.40 -19.87
CA GLY A 353 -2.51 9.09 -20.03
C GLY A 353 -1.71 8.68 -18.81
#